data_AF-A0A6B3G2I2-F1
#
_entry.id   AF-A0A6B3G2I2-F1
#
_cell.length_a   1.000
_cell.length_b   1.000
_cell.length_c   1.000
_cell.angle_alpha   90.00
_cell.angle_beta   90.00
_cell.angle_gamma   90.00
#
_symmetry.space_group_name_H-M   'P 1'
#
loop_
_entity.id
_entity.type
_entity.pdbx_description
1 polymer ?
#
loop_
_entity_poly.entity_id
_entity_poly.type
_entity_poly.pdbx_seq_one_letter_code
_entity_poly.pdbx_strand_id
1 'polypeptide(L)'
;PANYAWVHATGFPVYQHAARYLIRPMTPAQERALYAEWLQVGRILGIHDRDMPQTIEEFWPYWKKMLAEEIEATTVVRELVDVDQPVPPPDRGPWPLRAVLRALW
;
A
#
# COMPACT_ATOMS: atom_id res chain seq x y z
N PRO A 1 6.85 -1.85 -15.74
CA PRO A 1 8.19 -1.67 -15.12
C PRO A 1 8.19 -2.22 -13.69
N ALA A 2 9.32 -2.72 -13.19
CA ALA A 2 9.42 -3.42 -11.89
C ALA A 2 8.81 -2.64 -10.70
N ASN A 3 9.02 -1.32 -10.65
CA ASN A 3 8.46 -0.47 -9.58
C ASN A 3 6.93 -0.44 -9.58
N TYR A 4 6.30 -0.49 -10.77
CA TYR A 4 4.84 -0.52 -10.87
C TYR A 4 4.26 -1.85 -10.39
N ALA A 5 4.93 -2.96 -10.70
CA ALA A 5 4.56 -4.27 -10.18
C ALA A 5 4.73 -4.34 -8.65
N TRP A 6 5.80 -3.74 -8.11
CA TRP A 6 5.99 -3.64 -6.66
C TRP A 6 4.85 -2.88 -5.96
N VAL A 7 4.43 -1.73 -6.49
CA VAL A 7 3.29 -0.99 -5.93
C VAL A 7 2.05 -1.88 -5.85
N HIS A 8 1.73 -2.60 -6.93
CA HIS A 8 0.63 -3.57 -6.94
C HIS A 8 0.83 -4.71 -5.93
N ALA A 9 2.06 -5.23 -5.83
CA ALA A 9 2.41 -6.30 -4.88
C ALA A 9 2.18 -5.90 -3.42
N THR A 10 2.46 -4.65 -3.04
CA THR A 10 2.21 -4.15 -1.67
C THR A 10 0.74 -4.16 -1.26
N GLY A 11 -0.19 -4.06 -2.22
CA GLY A 11 -1.62 -4.03 -1.93
C GLY A 11 -2.17 -5.34 -1.38
N PHE A 12 -1.59 -6.49 -1.74
CA PHE A 12 -2.02 -7.81 -1.25
C PHE A 12 -1.86 -7.97 0.29
N PRO A 13 -0.66 -7.78 0.88
CA PRO A 13 -0.50 -7.86 2.33
C PRO A 13 -1.26 -6.76 3.07
N VAL A 14 -1.40 -5.56 2.49
CA VAL A 14 -2.25 -4.49 3.05
C VAL A 14 -3.70 -4.92 3.12
N TYR A 15 -4.24 -5.50 2.05
CA TYR A 15 -5.61 -6.00 2.01
C TYR A 15 -5.82 -7.13 3.03
N GLN A 16 -4.90 -8.08 3.10
CA GLN A 16 -4.94 -9.15 4.09
C GLN A 16 -4.94 -8.60 5.52
N HIS A 17 -4.10 -7.60 5.80
CA HIS A 17 -4.03 -6.95 7.11
C HIS A 17 -5.34 -6.23 7.43
N ALA A 18 -5.84 -5.39 6.51
CA ALA A 18 -7.08 -4.63 6.68
C ALA A 18 -8.30 -5.55 6.88
N ALA A 19 -8.39 -6.66 6.13
CA ALA A 19 -9.50 -7.60 6.23
C ALA A 19 -9.65 -8.18 7.65
N ARG A 20 -8.56 -8.37 8.39
CA ARG A 20 -8.60 -8.86 9.78
C ARG A 20 -9.32 -7.90 10.73
N TYR A 21 -9.25 -6.59 10.47
CA TYR A 21 -9.83 -5.56 11.32
C TYR A 21 -11.18 -5.05 10.80
N LEU A 22 -11.35 -4.98 9.49
CA LEU A 22 -12.48 -4.29 8.86
C LEU A 22 -13.54 -5.24 8.28
N ILE A 23 -13.22 -6.53 8.09
CA ILE A 23 -14.12 -7.49 7.43
C ILE A 23 -14.21 -8.79 8.24
N ARG A 24 -13.25 -9.69 8.05
CA ARG A 24 -13.09 -10.96 8.77
C ARG A 24 -11.71 -11.58 8.45
N PRO A 25 -11.16 -12.40 9.36
CA PRO A 25 -10.00 -13.23 9.04
C PRO A 25 -10.28 -14.17 7.86
N MET A 26 -9.31 -14.33 6.97
CA MET A 26 -9.39 -15.24 5.82
C MET A 26 -8.83 -16.62 6.16
N THR A 27 -9.46 -17.64 5.60
CA THR A 27 -8.91 -18.99 5.56
C THR A 27 -7.76 -19.09 4.55
N PRO A 28 -6.85 -20.08 4.66
CA PRO A 28 -5.79 -20.28 3.68
C PRO A 28 -6.28 -20.51 2.24
N ALA A 29 -7.49 -21.03 2.06
CA ALA A 29 -8.09 -21.21 0.74
C ALA A 29 -8.55 -19.87 0.15
N GLN A 30 -9.15 -19.00 0.97
CA GLN A 30 -9.56 -17.65 0.57
C GLN A 30 -8.35 -16.77 0.25
N GLU A 31 -7.25 -16.93 0.99
CA GLU A 31 -6.01 -16.20 0.73
C GLU A 31 -5.41 -16.56 -0.64
N ARG A 32 -5.42 -17.85 -1.01
CA ARG A 32 -5.00 -18.31 -2.35
C ARG A 32 -5.92 -17.78 -3.45
N ALA A 33 -7.23 -17.83 -3.23
CA ALA A 33 -8.20 -17.29 -4.18
C ALA A 33 -7.99 -15.79 -4.39
N LEU A 34 -7.82 -15.04 -3.29
CA LEU A 34 -7.50 -13.61 -3.33
C LEU A 34 -6.22 -13.33 -4.11
N TYR A 35 -5.16 -14.11 -3.89
CA TYR A 35 -3.90 -13.92 -4.62
C TYR A 35 -4.07 -14.17 -6.13
N ALA A 36 -4.81 -15.22 -6.51
CA ALA A 36 -5.11 -15.50 -7.90
C ALA A 36 -5.92 -14.36 -8.57
N GLU A 37 -6.90 -13.80 -7.86
CA GLU A 37 -7.62 -12.59 -8.29
C GLU A 37 -6.68 -11.39 -8.40
N TRP A 38 -5.75 -11.24 -7.45
CA TRP A 38 -4.76 -10.17 -7.46
C TRP A 38 -3.86 -10.19 -8.70
N LEU A 39 -3.48 -11.38 -9.17
CA LEU A 39 -2.76 -11.56 -10.44
C LEU A 39 -3.63 -11.18 -11.64
N GLN A 40 -4.93 -11.51 -11.62
CA GLN A 40 -5.85 -11.09 -12.68
C GLN A 40 -5.98 -9.57 -12.75
N VAL A 41 -6.13 -8.90 -11.61
CA VAL A 41 -6.16 -7.43 -11.53
C VAL A 41 -4.84 -6.85 -12.05
N GLY A 42 -3.70 -7.44 -11.67
CA GLY A 42 -2.39 -7.00 -12.16
C GLY A 42 -2.30 -7.05 -13.69
N ARG A 43 -2.78 -8.13 -14.32
CA ARG A 43 -2.83 -8.24 -15.80
C ARG A 43 -3.70 -7.16 -16.44
N ILE A 44 -4.85 -6.83 -15.85
CA ILE A 44 -5.72 -5.74 -16.33
C ILE A 44 -4.98 -4.39 -16.25
N LEU A 45 -4.16 -4.20 -15.22
CA LEU A 45 -3.33 -3.00 -15.03
C LEU A 45 -2.07 -2.99 -15.91
N GLY A 46 -1.86 -4.00 -16.76
CA GLY A 46 -0.70 -4.09 -17.66
C GLY A 46 0.59 -4.58 -17.00
N ILE A 47 0.50 -5.24 -15.84
CA ILE A 47 1.62 -5.92 -15.20
C ILE A 47 1.83 -7.27 -15.89
N HIS A 48 3.07 -7.55 -16.32
CA HIS A 48 3.39 -8.82 -16.96
C HIS A 48 3.49 -9.92 -15.91
N ASP A 49 3.13 -11.16 -16.28
CA ASP A 49 3.24 -12.30 -15.37
C ASP A 49 4.68 -12.49 -14.86
N ARG A 50 5.71 -12.22 -15.68
CA ARG A 50 7.12 -12.29 -15.23
C ARG A 50 7.51 -11.29 -14.13
N ASP A 51 6.72 -10.23 -13.95
CA ASP A 51 7.00 -9.17 -12.98
C ASP A 51 6.37 -9.49 -11.60
N MET A 52 5.65 -10.60 -11.47
CA MET A 52 4.98 -11.03 -10.23
C MET A 52 5.23 -12.51 -9.94
N PRO A 53 5.39 -12.91 -8.66
CA PRO A 53 5.33 -14.32 -8.27
C PRO A 53 3.99 -14.94 -8.72
N GLN A 54 4.00 -16.17 -9.21
CA GLN A 54 2.80 -16.78 -9.80
C GLN A 54 1.98 -17.56 -8.80
N THR A 55 2.52 -17.76 -7.60
CA THR A 55 1.84 -18.42 -6.48
C THR A 55 2.03 -17.65 -5.18
N ILE A 56 1.13 -17.86 -4.23
CA ILE A 56 1.25 -17.22 -2.91
C ILE A 56 2.47 -17.76 -2.13
N GLU A 57 2.83 -19.03 -2.37
CA GLU A 57 3.99 -19.67 -1.78
C GLU A 57 5.31 -19.03 -2.28
N GLU A 58 5.36 -18.56 -3.52
CA GLU A 58 6.47 -17.77 -4.06
C GLU A 58 6.42 -16.29 -3.63
N PHE A 59 5.22 -15.76 -3.44
CA PHE A 59 5.01 -14.36 -3.06
C PHE A 59 5.65 -14.01 -1.71
N TRP A 60 5.44 -14.83 -0.69
CA TRP A 60 5.93 -14.50 0.65
C TRP A 60 7.47 -14.46 0.76
N PRO A 61 8.24 -15.40 0.15
CA PRO A 61 9.69 -15.27 0.02
C PRO A 61 10.11 -14.00 -0.74
N TYR A 62 9.47 -13.71 -1.88
CA TYR A 62 9.74 -12.49 -2.65
C TYR A 62 9.51 -11.22 -1.83
N TRP A 63 8.37 -11.13 -1.14
CA TRP A 63 8.02 -10.01 -0.26
C TRP A 63 9.08 -9.78 0.82
N LYS A 64 9.48 -10.84 1.52
CA LYS A 64 10.50 -10.76 2.58
C LYS A 64 11.84 -10.30 2.03
N LYS A 65 12.25 -10.81 0.87
CA LYS A 65 13.48 -10.38 0.19
C LYS A 65 13.42 -8.89 -0.16
N MET A 66 12.34 -8.44 -0.80
CA MET A 66 12.15 -7.03 -1.15
C MET A 66 12.28 -6.12 0.08
N LEU A 67 11.62 -6.50 1.19
CA LEU A 67 11.68 -5.72 2.44
C LEU A 67 13.07 -5.71 3.10
N ALA A 68 13.81 -6.81 2.99
CA ALA A 68 15.10 -6.97 3.67
C ALA A 68 16.30 -6.44 2.87
N GLU A 69 16.24 -6.51 1.55
CA GLU A 69 17.41 -6.34 0.68
C GLU A 69 17.27 -5.22 -0.35
N GLU A 70 16.05 -4.87 -0.77
CA GLU A 70 15.86 -4.03 -1.97
C GLU A 70 15.25 -2.65 -1.65
N ILE A 71 14.33 -2.56 -0.69
CA ILE A 71 13.73 -1.27 -0.34
C ILE A 71 14.64 -0.45 0.57
N GLU A 72 14.70 0.84 0.30
CA GLU A 72 15.49 1.79 1.09
C GLU A 72 14.63 2.93 1.62
N ALA A 73 14.93 3.35 2.84
CA ALA A 73 14.36 4.57 3.43
C ALA A 73 15.06 5.81 2.85
N THR A 74 14.72 6.13 1.61
CA THR A 74 15.16 7.35 0.91
C THR A 74 14.65 8.61 1.62
N THR A 75 15.24 9.77 1.32
CA THR A 75 14.79 11.06 1.87
C THR A 75 13.30 11.29 1.62
N VAL A 76 12.83 11.04 0.40
CA VAL A 76 11.42 11.20 0.03
C VAL A 76 10.53 10.28 0.86
N VAL A 77 10.91 9.02 1.04
CA VAL A 77 10.13 8.09 1.88
C VAL A 77 10.09 8.58 3.32
N ARG A 78 11.20 9.02 3.88
CA ARG A 78 11.25 9.53 5.26
C ARG A 78 10.35 10.74 5.46
N GLU A 79 10.35 11.68 4.52
CA GLU A 79 9.43 12.82 4.53
C GLU A 79 7.96 12.35 4.42
N LEU A 80 7.66 11.40 3.53
CA LEU A 80 6.29 10.90 3.35
C LEU A 80 5.74 10.11 4.54
N VAL A 81 6.61 9.44 5.31
CA VAL A 81 6.20 8.68 6.50
C VAL A 81 6.36 9.47 7.81
N ASP A 82 6.81 10.72 7.74
CA ASP A 82 6.96 11.59 8.90
C ASP A 82 5.59 12.03 9.42
N VAL A 83 5.18 11.45 10.54
CA VAL A 83 3.90 11.74 11.20
C VAL A 83 3.92 13.08 11.95
N ASP A 84 5.11 13.65 12.18
CA ASP A 84 5.28 14.93 12.85
C ASP A 84 5.30 16.10 11.84
N GLN A 85 5.21 15.81 10.54
CA GLN A 85 5.17 16.85 9.51
C GLN A 85 3.90 17.71 9.66
N PRO A 86 4.03 19.03 9.80
CA PRO A 86 2.88 19.90 9.94
C PRO A 86 2.06 19.90 8.64
N VAL A 87 0.81 19.46 8.74
CA VAL A 87 -0.17 19.58 7.65
C VAL A 87 -0.58 21.05 7.56
N PRO A 88 -0.84 21.64 6.39
CA PRO A 88 -1.36 23.01 6.32
C PRO A 88 -2.77 23.09 6.94
N PRO A 89 -3.14 24.23 7.55
CA PRO A 89 -4.49 24.42 8.07
C PRO A 89 -5.52 24.34 6.94
N PRO A 90 -6.74 23.84 7.20
CA PRO A 90 -7.79 23.77 6.19
C PRO A 90 -8.04 25.12 5.50
N ASP A 91 -7.99 25.13 4.17
CA ASP A 91 -8.07 26.33 3.34
C ASP A 91 -9.47 26.60 2.74
N ARG A 92 -10.40 25.64 2.93
CA ARG A 92 -11.79 25.70 2.47
C ARG A 92 -12.76 26.05 3.60
N GLY A 93 -13.87 26.70 3.24
CA GLY A 93 -14.95 27.09 4.16
C GLY A 93 -15.06 28.60 4.41
N PRO A 94 -16.03 29.01 5.26
CA PRO A 94 -16.25 30.42 5.61
C PRO A 94 -14.98 31.12 6.14
N TRP A 95 -14.78 32.38 5.75
CA TRP A 95 -13.58 33.14 6.13
C TRP A 95 -13.30 33.22 7.65
N PRO A 96 -14.30 33.33 8.57
CA PRO A 96 -14.02 33.38 10.00
C PRO A 96 -13.46 32.05 10.52
N LEU A 97 -13.98 30.92 10.01
CA LEU A 97 -13.51 29.59 10.38
C LEU A 97 -12.08 29.36 9.89
N ARG A 98 -11.75 29.80 8.67
CA ARG A 98 -10.37 29.72 8.16
C ARG A 98 -9.39 30.56 8.98
N ALA A 99 -9.81 31.73 9.46
CA ALA A 99 -8.97 32.58 10.30
C ALA A 99 -8.69 31.95 11.67
N VAL A 100 -9.72 31.38 12.32
CA VAL A 100 -9.57 30.68 13.60
C VAL A 100 -8.71 29.42 13.45
N LEU A 101 -8.96 28.61 12.42
CA LEU A 101 -8.17 27.40 12.16
C LEU A 101 -6.69 27.74 11.92
N ARG A 102 -6.38 28.76 11.10
CA ARG A 102 -4.98 29.19 10.91
C ARG A 102 -4.29 29.67 12.18
N ALA A 103 -5.03 30.19 13.16
CA ALA A 103 -4.46 30.68 14.41
C ALA A 103 -4.23 29.57 15.46
N LEU A 104 -4.96 28.45 15.35
CA LEU A 104 -4.96 27.36 16.34
C LEU A 104 -4.34 26.04 15.84
N TRP A 105 -3.96 25.99 14.56
CA TRP A 105 -3.39 24.83 13.88
C TRP A 105 -1.87 24.83 13.97
#